data_AF-A0A9D1PKT3-F1
#
_entry.id   AF-A0A9D1PKT3-F1
#
_cell.length_a   1.000
_cell.length_b   1.000
_cell.length_c   1.000
_cell.angle_alpha   90.00
_cell.angle_beta   90.00
_cell.angle_gamma   90.00
#
_symmetry.space_group_name_H-M   'P 1'
#
loop_
_entity.id
_entity.type
_entity.pdbx_description
1 polymer ?
#
loop_
_entity_poly.entity_id
_entity_poly.type
_entity_poly.pdbx_seq_one_letter_code
_entity_poly.pdbx_strand_id
1 'polypeptide(L)' 'MLKQDYTFSSPSTAATIVRLASTNGWTNWKTKESKTLDECQAR' A
#
# COMPACT_ATOMS: atom_id res chain seq x y z
N MET A 1 24.66 -3.62 4.56
CA MET A 1 23.55 -2.70 4.20
C MET A 1 22.32 -3.12 4.99
N LEU A 2 21.84 -2.32 5.94
CA LEU A 2 20.62 -2.65 6.69
C LEU A 2 19.40 -2.27 5.85
N LYS A 3 18.88 -3.23 5.06
CA LYS A 3 17.49 -3.17 4.61
C LYS A 3 16.67 -3.77 5.73
N GLN A 4 16.04 -2.93 6.53
CA GLN A 4 15.02 -3.37 7.47
C GLN A 4 13.66 -3.29 6.78
N ASP A 5 12.95 -4.39 6.79
CA ASP A 5 11.55 -4.41 6.41
C ASP A 5 10.75 -3.62 7.45
N TYR A 6 9.91 -2.69 6.98
CA TYR A 6 9.06 -1.87 7.82
C TYR A 6 7.60 -2.18 7.52
N THR A 7 6.89 -2.76 8.49
CA THR A 7 5.45 -3.02 8.36
C THR A 7 4.67 -1.80 8.83
N PHE A 8 3.95 -1.16 7.91
CA PHE A 8 3.04 -0.07 8.24
C PHE A 8 1.76 -0.61 8.85
N SER A 9 1.20 0.11 9.83
CA SER A 9 -0.08 -0.20 10.47
C SER A 9 -1.29 -0.03 9.55
N SER A 10 -1.14 0.72 8.44
CA SER A 10 -2.17 0.80 7.40
C SER A 10 -1.56 0.98 6.00
N PRO A 11 -2.21 0.44 4.95
CA PRO A 11 -1.77 0.63 3.57
C PRO A 11 -1.86 2.10 3.14
N SER A 12 -2.77 2.90 3.71
CA SER A 12 -2.85 4.34 3.43
C SER A 12 -1.66 5.12 3.99
N THR A 13 -1.16 4.75 5.18
CA THR A 13 0.07 5.32 5.73
C THR A 13 1.26 4.97 4.86
N ALA A 14 1.37 3.71 4.41
CA ALA A 14 2.41 3.30 3.47
C ALA A 14 2.33 4.08 2.16
N ALA A 15 1.13 4.22 1.58
CA ALA A 15 0.91 4.97 0.35
C ALA A 15 1.34 6.44 0.49
N THR A 16 1.01 7.05 1.63
CA THR A 16 1.32 8.46 1.90
C THR A 16 2.82 8.69 2.04
N ILE A 17 3.53 7.80 2.75
CA ILE A 17 4.98 7.87 2.93
C ILE A 17 5.71 7.67 1.59
N VAL A 18 5.32 6.66 0.82
CA VAL A 18 5.98 6.31 -0.46
C VAL A 18 5.67 7.34 -1.55
N ARG A 19 4.44 7.87 -1.59
CA ARG A 19 4.00 8.82 -2.62
C ARG A 19 4.18 10.29 -2.21
N LEU A 20 4.50 10.57 -0.95
CA LEU A 20 4.59 11.92 -0.38
C LEU A 20 3.31 12.76 -0.59
N ALA A 21 2.15 12.11 -0.63
CA ALA A 21 0.86 12.75 -0.90
C ALA A 21 -0.24 12.07 -0.09
N SER A 22 -1.35 12.75 0.17
CA SER A 22 -2.55 12.09 0.72
C SER A 22 -3.12 11.14 -0.34
N THR A 23 -3.04 9.83 -0.06
CA THR A 23 -3.50 8.81 -0.99
C THR A 23 -4.23 7.71 -0.23
N ASN A 24 -5.27 7.17 -0.87
CA ASN A 24 -5.94 5.98 -0.38
C ASN A 24 -5.11 4.75 -0.74
N GLY A 25 -4.60 4.05 0.27
CA GLY A 25 -3.78 2.85 0.08
C GLY A 25 -4.56 1.64 -0.45
N TRP A 26 -5.88 1.66 -0.39
CA TRP A 26 -6.70 0.55 -0.83
C TRP A 26 -6.86 0.51 -2.36
N THR A 27 -7.01 1.68 -2.99
CA THR A 27 -7.26 1.81 -4.43
C THR A 27 -6.00 2.08 -5.26
N ASN A 28 -4.99 2.71 -4.65
CA ASN A 28 -3.75 3.04 -5.37
C ASN A 28 -2.80 1.86 -5.51
N TRP A 29 -2.78 0.96 -4.52
CA TRP A 29 -1.96 -0.23 -4.59
C TRP A 29 -2.70 -1.24 -5.46
N LYS A 30 -2.09 -1.60 -6.58
CA LYS A 30 -2.65 -2.54 -7.55
C LYS A 30 -1.67 -3.67 -7.81
N THR A 31 -2.18 -4.87 -7.98
CA THR A 31 -1.39 -6.02 -8.41
C THR A 31 -1.10 -5.91 -9.91
N LYS A 32 -0.22 -6.76 -10.44
CA LYS A 32 0.04 -6.84 -11.88
C LYS A 32 -1.21 -7.12 -12.71
N GLU A 33 -2.23 -7.73 -12.11
CA GLU A 33 -3.53 -7.98 -12.71
C GLU A 33 -4.48 -6.78 -12.63
N SER A 34 -3.98 -5.60 -12.22
CA SER A 34 -4.75 -4.38 -11.98
C SER A 34 -5.82 -4.48 -10.88
N LYS A 35 -5.82 -5.55 -10.10
CA LYS A 35 -6.69 -5.70 -8.91
C LYS A 35 -6.17 -4.80 -7.80
N THR A 36 -7.07 -4.09 -7.16
CA THR A 36 -6.78 -3.22 -6.03
C THR A 36 -6.46 -4.03 -4.77
N LEU A 37 -5.74 -3.42 -3.83
CA LEU A 37 -5.46 -4.06 -2.54
C LEU A 37 -6.76 -4.38 -1.79
N ASP A 38 -7.80 -3.57 -1.96
CA ASP A 38 -9.15 -3.82 -1.45
C ASP A 38 -9.71 -5.17 -1.94
N GLU A 39 -9.61 -5.43 -3.25
CA GLU A 39 -10.04 -6.69 -3.87
C GLU A 39 -9.18 -7.88 -3.42
N CYS A 40 -7.89 -7.67 -3.11
CA CYS A 40 -7.01 -8.72 -2.60
C CYS A 40 -7.17 -8.98 -1.10
N GLN A 41 -7.57 -7.98 -0.32
CA GLN A 41 -7.83 -8.08 1.11
C GLN A 41 -9.23 -8.67 1.38
N ALA A 42 -10.10 -8.72 0.37
CA ALA A 42 -11.43 -9.31 0.45
C ALA A 42 -11.36 -10.64 1.19
N ARG A 43 -11.99 -10.61 2.38
CA ARG A 43 -11.92 -11.57 3.47
C ARG A 43 -12.77 -12.80 3.19
#